data_AF-A0A2N5JMW2-F1
#
_entry.id   AF-A0A2N5JMW2-F1
#
_cell.length_a   1.000
_cell.length_b   1.000
_cell.length_c   1.000
_cell.angle_alpha   90.00
_cell.angle_beta   90.00
_cell.angle_gamma   90.00
#
_symmetry.space_group_name_H-M   'P 1'
#
loop_
_entity.id
_entity.type
_entity.pdbx_description
1 polymer ?
#
loop_
_entity_poly.entity_id
_entity_poly.type
_entity_poly.pdbx_seq_one_letter_code
_entity_poly.pdbx_strand_id
1 'polypeptide(L)'
;MMTKAEFQNALQEFTKTLTQHVSTDDGQWSVKGFIDTFKHVYTISADTKIVSKILEIHLFPRILDFADRHEFAIVLAEHQNYYPDISFVS
;
A
#
# COMPACT_ATOMS: atom_id res chain seq x y z
N MET A 1 -8.56 -23.71 2.34
CA MET A 1 -7.34 -22.88 2.33
C MET A 1 -6.82 -22.78 0.92
N MET A 2 -6.49 -21.56 0.50
CA MET A 2 -5.91 -21.27 -0.81
C MET A 2 -4.53 -21.95 -0.94
N THR A 3 -4.26 -22.58 -2.08
CA THR A 3 -2.93 -23.11 -2.38
C THR A 3 -1.94 -21.97 -2.63
N LYS A 4 -0.63 -22.24 -2.51
CA LYS A 4 0.41 -21.24 -2.81
C LYS A 4 0.31 -20.72 -4.25
N ALA A 5 -0.06 -21.58 -5.20
CA ALA A 5 -0.21 -21.19 -6.60
C ALA A 5 -1.42 -20.27 -6.80
N GLU A 6 -2.56 -20.58 -6.17
CA GLU A 6 -3.73 -19.72 -6.20
C GLU A 6 -3.41 -18.36 -5.55
N PHE A 7 -2.77 -18.35 -4.37
CA PHE A 7 -2.35 -17.12 -3.69
C PHE A 7 -1.46 -16.26 -4.56
N GLN A 8 -0.43 -16.86 -5.17
CA GLN A 8 0.46 -16.15 -6.07
C GLN A 8 -0.30 -15.52 -7.23
N ASN A 9 -1.23 -16.25 -7.86
CA ASN A 9 -2.03 -15.74 -8.96
C ASN A 9 -2.94 -14.58 -8.52
N ALA A 10 -3.61 -14.70 -7.37
CA ALA A 10 -4.45 -13.64 -6.83
C ALA A 10 -3.64 -12.39 -6.47
N LEU A 11 -2.47 -12.57 -5.84
CA LEU A 11 -1.57 -11.47 -5.50
C LEU A 11 -1.05 -10.76 -6.76
N GLN A 12 -0.69 -11.51 -7.80
CA GLN A 12 -0.29 -10.94 -9.09
C GLN A 12 -1.41 -10.16 -9.78
N GLU A 13 -2.66 -10.62 -9.68
CA GLU A 13 -3.79 -9.88 -10.22
C GLU A 13 -4.06 -8.60 -9.42
N PHE A 14 -3.99 -8.70 -8.09
CA PHE A 14 -4.10 -7.57 -7.19
C PHE A 14 -3.05 -6.48 -7.49
N THR A 15 -1.79 -6.86 -7.73
CA THR A 15 -0.72 -5.86 -7.98
C THR A 15 -0.95 -5.02 -9.22
N LYS A 16 -1.64 -5.55 -10.24
CA LYS A 16 -2.00 -4.81 -11.46
C LYS A 16 -2.94 -3.63 -11.17
N THR A 17 -3.71 -3.72 -10.09
CA THR A 17 -4.65 -2.66 -9.70
C THR A 17 -3.97 -1.50 -8.95
N LEU A 18 -2.78 -1.72 -8.37
CA LEU A 18 -2.19 -0.78 -7.41
C LEU A 18 -1.84 0.58 -8.02
N THR A 19 -1.41 0.64 -9.28
CA THR A 19 -1.05 1.89 -9.96
C THR A 19 -2.24 2.88 -9.97
N GLN A 20 -3.44 2.38 -10.26
CA GLN A 20 -4.67 3.20 -10.31
C GLN A 20 -5.06 3.79 -8.95
N HIS A 21 -4.48 3.30 -7.85
CA HIS A 21 -4.72 3.81 -6.51
C HIS A 21 -3.77 4.96 -6.11
N VAL A 22 -2.62 5.06 -6.78
CA VAL A 22 -1.57 6.05 -6.48
C VAL A 22 -1.47 7.14 -7.55
N SER A 23 -2.07 6.91 -8.72
CA SER A 23 -2.12 7.89 -9.82
C SER A 23 -3.50 8.00 -10.44
N THR A 24 -3.78 9.15 -11.05
CA THR A 24 -4.90 9.41 -11.94
C THR A 24 -4.71 8.74 -13.30
N ASP A 25 -5.76 8.76 -14.14
CA ASP A 25 -5.74 8.16 -15.48
C ASP A 25 -4.70 8.79 -16.43
N ASP A 26 -4.34 10.06 -16.21
CA ASP A 26 -3.29 10.76 -16.94
C ASP A 26 -1.89 10.60 -16.31
N GLY A 27 -1.74 9.67 -15.36
CA GLY A 27 -0.46 9.31 -14.74
C GLY A 27 0.04 10.28 -13.68
N GLN A 28 -0.77 11.25 -13.28
CA GLN A 28 -0.43 12.19 -12.21
C GLN A 28 -0.59 11.53 -10.84
N TRP A 29 0.37 11.73 -9.93
CA TRP A 29 0.23 11.29 -8.53
C TRP A 29 -1.05 11.84 -7.92
N SER A 30 -1.83 10.98 -7.27
CA SER A 30 -3.09 11.36 -6.62
C SER A 30 -2.85 12.22 -5.37
N VAL A 31 -1.74 11.99 -4.66
CA VAL A 31 -1.27 12.85 -3.57
C VAL A 31 -0.35 13.93 -4.12
N LYS A 32 -0.68 15.20 -3.84
CA LYS A 32 0.13 16.36 -4.22
C LYS A 32 0.82 17.06 -3.05
N GLY A 33 0.45 16.70 -1.82
CA GLY A 33 0.90 17.41 -0.63
C GLY A 33 0.19 16.95 0.63
N PHE A 34 0.54 17.59 1.73
CA PHE A 34 -0.13 17.46 3.03
C PHE A 34 -0.91 18.75 3.32
N ILE A 35 -1.97 18.64 4.12
CA ILE A 35 -2.75 19.77 4.58
C ILE A 35 -2.72 19.81 6.11
N ASP A 36 -2.50 20.98 6.69
CA ASP A 36 -2.60 21.16 8.14
C ASP A 36 -4.05 21.48 8.58
N THR A 37 -4.26 21.56 9.89
CA THR A 37 -5.58 21.91 10.47
C THR A 37 -6.01 23.36 10.18
N PHE A 38 -5.11 24.22 9.71
CA PHE A 38 -5.37 25.60 9.29
C PHE A 38 -5.62 25.71 7.78
N LYS A 39 -5.64 24.58 7.06
CA LYS A 39 -5.83 24.47 5.61
C LYS A 39 -4.67 25.01 4.77
N HIS A 40 -3.46 25.13 5.33
CA HIS A 40 -2.27 25.33 4.52
C HIS A 40 -1.88 24.03 3.81
N VAL A 41 -1.59 24.14 2.52
CA VAL A 41 -1.16 23.00 1.69
C VAL A 41 0.35 23.06 1.51
N TYR A 42 1.01 21.96 1.87
CA TYR A 42 2.46 21.78 1.75
C TYR A 42 2.75 20.75 0.68
N THR A 43 3.49 21.15 -0.35
CA THR A 43 3.88 20.22 -1.42
C THR A 43 4.89 19.19 -0.93
N ILE A 44 4.89 18.03 -1.58
CA ILE A 44 5.87 16.98 -1.33
C ILE A 44 7.15 17.24 -2.13
N SER A 45 8.31 17.09 -1.48
CA SER A 45 9.59 17.06 -2.18
C SER A 45 9.78 15.69 -2.85
N ALA A 46 10.73 15.59 -3.78
CA ALA A 46 11.10 14.33 -4.42
C ALA A 46 11.94 13.40 -3.51
N ASP A 47 11.95 13.64 -2.18
CA ASP A 47 12.69 12.81 -1.22
C ASP A 47 12.09 11.39 -1.15
N THR A 48 12.94 10.38 -1.28
CA THR A 48 12.50 8.99 -1.39
C THR A 48 11.85 8.45 -0.12
N LYS A 49 12.19 8.97 1.06
CA LYS A 49 11.55 8.56 2.33
C LYS A 49 10.15 9.14 2.47
N ILE A 50 9.95 10.35 1.96
CA ILE A 50 8.61 10.95 1.92
C ILE A 50 7.73 10.21 0.91
N VAL A 51 8.24 9.97 -0.30
CA VAL A 51 7.51 9.25 -1.35
C VAL A 51 7.14 7.84 -0.90
N SER A 52 8.07 7.11 -0.26
CA SER A 52 7.79 5.74 0.21
C SER A 52 6.68 5.70 1.27
N LYS A 53 6.64 6.68 2.19
CA LYS A 53 5.59 6.74 3.21
C LYS A 53 4.21 7.04 2.62
N ILE A 54 4.14 7.89 1.60
CA ILE A 54 2.89 8.18 0.88
C ILE A 54 2.37 6.93 0.18
N LEU A 55 3.24 6.20 -0.50
CA LEU A 55 2.88 4.93 -1.14
C LEU A 55 2.36 3.92 -0.10
N GLU A 56 3.04 3.75 1.03
CA GLU A 56 2.61 2.86 2.10
C GLU A 56 1.20 3.22 2.59
N ILE A 57 0.92 4.50 2.88
CA ILE A 57 -0.39 4.96 3.34
C ILE A 57 -1.49 4.68 2.31
N HIS A 58 -1.22 4.86 1.01
CA HIS A 58 -2.19 4.59 -0.05
C HIS A 58 -2.43 3.10 -0.30
N LEU A 59 -1.36 2.31 -0.28
CA LEU A 59 -1.39 0.90 -0.66
C LEU A 59 -1.84 0.00 0.50
N PHE A 60 -1.52 0.37 1.75
CA PHE A 60 -1.80 -0.47 2.92
C PHE A 60 -3.29 -0.82 3.10
N PRO A 61 -4.26 0.11 2.96
CA PRO A 61 -5.68 -0.25 3.01
C PRO A 61 -6.11 -1.26 1.94
N ARG A 62 -5.46 -1.24 0.77
CA ARG A 62 -5.75 -2.18 -0.32
C ARG A 62 -5.16 -3.56 -0.06
N ILE A 63 -3.99 -3.60 0.59
CA ILE A 63 -3.38 -4.85 1.06
C ILE A 63 -4.25 -5.50 2.14
N LEU A 64 -4.81 -4.72 3.07
CA LEU A 64 -5.74 -5.21 4.09
C LEU A 64 -7.02 -5.79 3.46
N ASP A 65 -7.61 -5.08 2.50
CA ASP A 65 -8.80 -5.54 1.77
C ASP A 65 -8.54 -6.82 0.96
N PHE A 66 -7.35 -6.95 0.34
CA PHE A 66 -6.93 -8.21 -0.29
C PHE A 66 -6.85 -9.36 0.72
N ALA A 67 -6.26 -9.12 1.89
CA ALA A 67 -6.14 -10.13 2.94
C ALA A 67 -7.52 -10.61 3.44
N ASP A 68 -8.42 -9.66 3.74
CA ASP A 68 -9.77 -9.95 4.22
C ASP A 68 -10.57 -10.79 3.22
N ARG A 69 -10.55 -10.41 1.93
CA ARG A 69 -11.25 -11.14 0.85
C ARG A 69 -10.76 -12.58 0.66
N HIS A 70 -9.51 -12.85 1.01
CA HIS A 70 -8.90 -14.16 0.86
C HIS A 70 -8.69 -14.88 2.20
N GLU A 71 -9.33 -14.38 3.28
CA GLU A 71 -9.33 -14.97 4.62
C GLU A 71 -7.92 -15.10 5.24
N PHE A 72 -7.04 -14.15 4.96
CA PHE A 72 -5.72 -14.03 5.58
C PHE A 72 -5.71 -13.00 6.72
N ALA A 73 -5.04 -13.34 7.82
CA ALA A 73 -4.62 -12.36 8.81
C ALA A 73 -3.35 -11.62 8.34
N ILE A 74 -3.27 -10.33 8.66
CA ILE A 74 -2.08 -9.50 8.45
C ILE A 74 -1.32 -9.36 9.76
N VAL A 75 -0.03 -9.70 9.74
CA VAL A 75 0.90 -9.49 10.84
C VAL A 75 1.97 -8.50 10.38
N LEU A 76 2.14 -7.41 11.13
CA LEU A 76 3.17 -6.40 10.89
C LEU A 76 4.43 -6.71 11.69
N ALA A 77 5.59 -6.27 11.20
CA ALA A 77 6.82 -6.36 11.96
C ALA A 77 6.72 -5.58 13.30
N GLU A 78 6.95 -6.26 14.43
CA GLU A 78 6.90 -5.67 15.77
C GLU A 78 8.13 -4.81 16.11
N HIS A 79 9.23 -5.03 15.38
CA HIS A 79 10.50 -4.35 15.59
C HIS A 79 10.95 -3.60 14.34
N GLN A 80 11.64 -2.47 14.54
CA GLN A 80 12.25 -1.73 13.43
C GLN A 80 13.35 -2.56 12.76
N ASN A 81 13.46 -2.43 11.44
CA ASN A 81 14.45 -3.10 10.58
C ASN A 81 14.30 -4.63 10.49
N TYR A 82 13.09 -5.16 10.69
CA TYR A 82 12.78 -6.58 10.47
C TYR A 82 12.03 -6.76 9.15
N TYR A 83 12.51 -7.67 8.32
CA TYR A 83 11.82 -8.11 7.12
C TYR A 83 11.04 -9.41 7.40
N PRO A 84 9.83 -9.59 6.84
CA PRO A 84 9.08 -8.64 6.01
C PRO A 84 8.29 -7.61 6.84
N ASP A 85 7.96 -6.47 6.22
CA ASP A 85 7.11 -5.44 6.84
C ASP A 85 5.69 -5.97 7.12
N ILE A 86 5.19 -6.81 6.21
CA ILE A 86 3.84 -7.38 6.21
C ILE A 86 3.93 -8.88 5.92
N SER A 87 3.24 -9.68 6.73
CA SER A 87 3.05 -11.12 6.52
C SER A 87 1.57 -11.46 6.40
N PHE A 88 1.23 -12.30 5.41
CA PHE A 88 -0.09 -12.92 5.27
C PHE A 88 -0.08 -14.31 5.93
N VAL A 89 -1.04 -14.58 6.82
CA VAL A 89 -1.12 -15.83 7.59
C VAL A 89 -2.54 -16.39 7.50
N SER A 90 -2.69 -17.65 7.09
CA SER A 90 -3.96 -18.38 6.97
C SER A 90 -4.02 -19.59 7.89
#